data_AF-A0A183JSS4-F1
#
_entry.id   AF-A0A183JSS4-F1
#
_cell.length_a   1.000
_cell.length_b   1.000
_cell.length_c   1.000
_cell.angle_alpha   90.00
_cell.angle_beta   90.00
_cell.angle_gamma   90.00
#
_symmetry.space_group_name_H-M   'P 1'
#
loop_
_entity.id
_entity.type
_entity.pdbx_description
1 polymer ?
#
loop_
_entity_poly.entity_id
_entity_poly.type
_entity_poly.pdbx_seq_one_letter_code
_entity_poly.pdbx_strand_id
1 'polypeptide(L)' 'MLWLQTQRESAGYFNLGGSLSRFSERELPLGDSGVPITTSHIVNIGRMVEVSDIYYLMNPYIDKDYF' A
#
# COMPACT_ATOMS: atom_id res chain seq x y z
N MET A 1 -3.12 8.69 -3.20
CA MET A 1 -3.79 9.55 -4.21
C MET A 1 -2.77 9.91 -5.27
N LEU A 2 -3.16 10.07 -6.52
CA LEU A 2 -2.26 10.40 -7.62
C LEU A 2 -2.86 11.53 -8.46
N TRP A 3 -2.05 12.54 -8.73
CA TRP A 3 -2.42 13.70 -9.54
C TRP A 3 -1.28 13.99 -10.50
N LEU A 4 -1.55 13.86 -11.79
CA LEU A 4 -0.61 14.09 -12.89
C LEU A 4 -1.24 15.10 -13.84
N GLN A 5 -0.49 16.16 -14.15
CA GLN A 5 -0.93 17.19 -15.07
C GLN A 5 0.23 17.55 -16.00
N THR A 6 -0.04 17.62 -17.30
CA THR A 6 0.95 18.06 -18.28
C THR A 6 0.29 18.80 -19.43
N GLN A 7 1.07 19.64 -20.10
CA GLN A 7 0.66 20.30 -21.33
C GLN A 7 1.78 20.14 -22.35
N ARG A 8 1.47 19.49 -23.47
CA ARG A 8 2.39 19.28 -24.59
C ARG A 8 1.66 19.53 -25.88
N GLU A 9 2.33 20.13 -26.87
CA GLU A 9 1.71 20.44 -28.17
C GLU A 9 1.08 19.20 -28.83
N SER A 10 1.74 18.05 -28.75
CA SER A 10 1.28 16.79 -29.35
C SER A 10 0.14 16.11 -28.59
N ALA A 11 -0.08 16.44 -27.31
CA ALA A 11 -1.02 15.76 -26.42
C ALA A 11 -2.11 16.70 -25.85
N GLY A 12 -2.02 18.01 -26.14
CA GLY A 12 -2.86 19.02 -25.54
C GLY A 12 -2.65 19.15 -24.03
N TYR A 13 -3.71 19.56 -23.34
CA TYR A 13 -3.76 19.59 -21.88
C TYR A 13 -4.24 18.24 -21.35
N PHE A 14 -3.40 17.59 -20.56
CA PHE A 14 -3.68 16.29 -19.98
C PHE A 14 -3.74 16.40 -18.45
N ASN A 15 -4.85 15.93 -17.88
CA ASN A 15 -5.07 15.88 -16.44
C ASN A 15 -5.55 14.48 -16.06
N LEU A 16 -4.82 13.83 -15.15
CA LEU A 16 -5.14 12.53 -14.60
C LEU A 16 -5.07 12.63 -13.08
N GLY A 17 -6.24 12.68 -12.45
CA GLY A 17 -6.37 12.84 -11.01
C GLY A 17 -7.30 11.79 -10.42
N GLY A 18 -6.94 11.27 -9.24
CA GLY A 18 -7.81 10.37 -8.52
C GLY A 18 -7.17 9.70 -7.31
N SER A 19 -7.91 8.79 -6.71
CA SER A 19 -7.49 8.00 -5.57
C SER A 19 -8.09 6.62 -5.64
N LEU A 20 -7.35 5.64 -5.13
CA LEU A 20 -7.85 4.31 -4.86
C LEU A 20 -7.76 4.09 -3.36
N SER A 21 -8.82 3.51 -2.79
CA SER A 21 -8.89 3.13 -1.38
C SER A 21 -8.97 1.62 -1.31
N ARG A 22 -8.20 1.01 -0.40
CA ARG A 22 -8.22 -0.42 -0.15
C ARG A 22 -8.31 -0.69 1.34
N PHE A 23 -9.01 -1.75 1.69
CA PHE A 23 -9.12 -2.25 3.06
C PHE A 23 -8.39 -3.58 3.20
N SER A 24 -7.72 -3.77 4.34
CA SER A 24 -7.09 -5.03 4.73
C SER A 24 -7.16 -5.16 6.24
N GLU A 25 -7.46 -6.37 6.71
CA GLU A 25 -7.54 -6.70 8.13
C GLU A 25 -6.59 -7.88 8.41
N ARG A 26 -5.89 -7.84 9.54
CA ARG A 26 -4.94 -8.89 9.92
C ARG A 26 -4.74 -8.94 11.43
N GLU A 27 -4.84 -10.14 11.98
CA GLU A 27 -4.44 -10.43 13.35
C GLU A 27 -2.91 -10.64 13.42
N LEU A 28 -2.25 -9.93 14.34
CA LEU A 28 -0.80 -9.99 14.52
C LEU A 28 -0.44 -10.10 16.01
N PRO A 29 0.56 -10.92 16.37
CA PRO A 29 0.96 -11.10 17.76
C PRO A 29 1.55 -9.80 18.33
N LEU A 30 1.24 -9.52 19.59
CA LEU A 30 1.82 -8.42 20.37
C LEU A 30 2.72 -9.01 21.45
N GLY A 31 3.95 -8.55 21.51
CA GLY A 31 4.90 -8.96 22.55
C GLY A 31 4.66 -8.21 23.86
N ASP A 32 4.83 -8.91 24.98
CA ASP A 32 4.81 -8.31 26.32
C ASP A 32 6.07 -7.46 26.59
N SER A 33 6.02 -6.64 27.64
CA SER A 33 7.16 -5.83 28.08
C SER A 33 8.38 -6.72 28.39
N GLY A 34 9.46 -6.52 27.63
CA GLY A 34 10.70 -7.31 27.75
C GLY A 34 10.98 -8.26 26.57
N VAL A 35 10.03 -8.42 25.64
CA VAL A 35 10.22 -9.14 24.37
C VAL A 35 10.82 -8.17 23.33
N PRO A 36 11.65 -8.63 22.36
CA PRO A 36 12.16 -7.78 21.29
C PRO A 36 11.04 -7.00 20.59
N ILE A 37 11.33 -5.76 20.18
CA ILE A 37 10.39 -4.81 19.55
C ILE A 37 9.73 -5.34 18.26
N THR A 38 10.17 -6.49 17.74
CA THR A 38 9.75 -7.15 16.50
C THR A 38 8.27 -7.51 16.40
N THR A 39 7.54 -7.44 17.51
CA THR A 39 6.08 -7.66 17.62
C THR A 39 5.35 -6.49 18.27
N SER A 40 5.97 -5.30 18.34
CA SER A 40 5.29 -4.09 18.80
C SER A 40 4.22 -3.62 17.80
N HIS A 41 3.24 -2.84 18.27
CA HIS A 41 2.23 -2.21 17.41
C HIS A 41 2.84 -1.46 16.23
N ILE A 42 3.90 -0.68 16.47
CA ILE A 42 4.57 0.12 15.43
C ILE A 42 5.14 -0.79 14.34
N VAL A 43 5.79 -1.89 14.73
CA VAL A 43 6.36 -2.84 13.76
C VAL A 43 5.27 -3.57 12.98
N ASN A 44 4.21 -4.00 13.64
CA ASN A 44 3.09 -4.68 13.00
C ASN A 44 2.36 -3.77 12.00
N ILE A 45 2.09 -2.52 12.38
CA ILE A 45 1.49 -1.51 11.49
C ILE A 45 2.43 -1.19 10.33
N GLY A 46 3.73 -1.03 10.59
CA GLY A 46 4.74 -0.76 9.54
C GLY A 46 4.74 -1.84 8.45
N ARG A 47 4.70 -3.11 8.84
CA ARG A 47 4.58 -4.23 7.90
C ARG A 47 3.27 -4.20 7.11
N MET A 48 2.15 -3.85 7.74
CA MET A 48 0.86 -3.76 7.06
C MET A 48 0.84 -2.64 6.01
N VAL A 49 1.45 -1.50 6.31
CA VAL A 49 1.59 -0.36 5.37
C VAL A 49 2.52 -0.72 4.22
N GLU A 50 3.71 -1.24 4.51
CA GLU A 50 4.70 -1.64 3.50
C GLU A 50 4.13 -2.69 2.52
N VAL A 51 3.38 -3.67 3.02
CA VAL A 51 2.73 -4.69 2.19
C VAL A 51 1.64 -4.08 1.30
N SER A 52 0.81 -3.19 1.86
CA SER A 52 -0.30 -2.57 1.15
C SER A 52 0.17 -1.68 -0.01
N ASP A 53 1.29 -0.97 0.18
CA ASP A 53 1.80 -0.03 -0.81
C ASP A 53 2.72 -0.67 -1.86
N ILE A 54 3.54 -1.68 -1.51
CA ILE A 54 4.62 -2.17 -2.40
C ILE A 54 4.24 -3.42 -3.19
N TYR A 55 3.51 -4.38 -2.60
CA TYR A 55 3.32 -5.70 -3.24
C TYR A 55 2.44 -5.66 -4.49
N TYR A 56 1.47 -4.73 -4.55
CA TYR A 56 0.59 -4.59 -5.71
C TYR A 56 1.17 -3.73 -6.83
N LEU A 57 2.12 -2.84 -6.52
CA LEU A 57 2.81 -2.04 -7.53
C LEU A 57 3.83 -2.87 -8.32
N MET A 58 4.41 -3.91 -7.73
CA MET A 58 5.43 -4.75 -8.37
C MET A 58 4.87 -5.99 -9.09
N ASN A 59 3.58 -6.34 -8.90
CA ASN A 59 2.98 -7.46 -9.63
C ASN A 59 1.46 -7.25 -9.89
N PRO A 60 1.08 -6.65 -11.02
CA PRO A 60 -0.32 -6.39 -11.36
C PRO A 60 -1.14 -7.63 -11.75
N TYR A 61 -0.56 -8.84 -11.68
CA TYR A 61 -1.20 -10.09 -12.15
C TYR A 61 -1.67 -11.05 -11.06
N ILE A 62 -1.58 -10.68 -9.78
CA ILE A 62 -2.11 -11.52 -8.69
C ILE A 62 -3.25 -10.79 -8.01
N ASP A 63 -4.36 -10.72 -8.73
CA ASP A 63 -5.65 -10.87 -8.10
C ASP A 63 -6.31 -12.03 -8.84
N LYS A 64 -6.40 -13.19 -8.18
CA LYS A 64 -7.47 -14.20 -8.18
C LYS A 64 -6.90 -15.49 -7.57
N ASP A 65 -7.54 -15.95 -6.49
CA ASP A 65 -7.57 -17.35 -6.08
C ASP A 65 -6.39 -17.93 -5.27
N TYR A 66 -6.05 -17.36 -4.11
CA TYR A 66 -5.49 -18.20 -3.04
C TYR A 66 -6.03 -17.77 -1.67
N PHE A 67 -6.84 -18.67 -1.10
CA PHE A 67 -7.47 -18.77 0.23
C PHE A 67 -6.97 -17.83 1.33
#